data_AF-C1DZ55-F1
#
_entry.id   AF-C1DZ55-F1
#
_cell.length_a   1.000
_cell.length_b   1.000
_cell.length_c   1.000
_cell.angle_alpha   90.00
_cell.angle_beta   90.00
_cell.angle_gamma   90.00
#
_symmetry.space_group_name_H-M   'P 1'
#
loop_
_entity.id
_entity.type
_entity.pdbx_description
1 polymer ?
#
loop_
_entity_poly.entity_id
_entity_poly.type
_entity_poly.pdbx_seq_one_letter_code
_entity_poly.pdbx_strand_id
1 'polypeptide(L)'
;MGECEPVVMDKRGLVEKVGWPWMTDRKRQLRDPAHFAASPHARPGSPLATPFLDLTQLPPRAGPRPVTHDKCPHGMLEHQSPPEMLERFKRAATEAMRAKGDVAVGATTVSIQTTYPCFHLHPSVPLPPGLIEFREFAHVHAPFVDGEGWTHAQGGGGGSTHLCVSHADASALIERGWGEWHPVAQPSMPHVMVYAPRDEGELRVALAALEASYAFVTSAKR
;
A
#
# COMPACT_ATOMS: atom_id res chain seq x y z
N MET A 1 1.47 36.81 14.77
CA MET A 1 1.41 35.36 14.53
C MET A 1 0.17 35.13 13.69
N GLY A 2 0.32 35.07 12.37
CA GLY A 2 -0.81 34.83 11.47
C GLY A 2 -1.09 33.33 11.44
N GLU A 3 -2.32 32.94 11.71
CA GLU A 3 -2.78 31.57 11.54
C GLU A 3 -2.70 31.24 10.04
N CYS A 4 -1.93 30.22 9.66
CA CYS A 4 -1.97 29.67 8.31
C CYS A 4 -3.34 29.01 8.13
N GLU A 5 -4.20 29.62 7.32
CA GLU A 5 -5.41 28.93 6.87
C GLU A 5 -5.02 27.66 6.10
N PRO A 6 -5.75 26.54 6.28
CA PRO A 6 -5.49 25.32 5.53
C PRO A 6 -5.80 25.57 4.06
N VAL A 7 -4.77 25.53 3.22
CA VAL A 7 -4.95 25.57 1.76
C VAL A 7 -5.62 24.26 1.35
N VAL A 8 -6.88 24.35 0.95
CA VAL A 8 -7.60 23.20 0.38
C VAL A 8 -7.07 23.00 -1.03
N MET A 9 -6.24 21.97 -1.24
CA MET A 9 -5.76 21.57 -2.56
C MET A 9 -6.96 21.43 -3.52
N ASP A 10 -6.94 22.16 -4.63
CA ASP A 10 -7.94 22.03 -5.70
C ASP A 10 -7.73 20.72 -6.47
N LYS A 11 -8.25 19.64 -5.88
CA LYS A 11 -8.20 18.30 -6.45
C LYS A 11 -8.87 18.26 -7.84
N ARG A 12 -9.87 19.10 -8.09
CA ARG A 12 -10.57 19.17 -9.38
C ARG A 12 -9.73 19.88 -10.44
N GLY A 13 -9.15 21.03 -10.14
CA GLY A 13 -8.25 21.74 -11.06
C GLY A 13 -6.95 20.98 -11.34
N LEU A 14 -6.48 20.15 -10.39
CA LEU A 14 -5.41 19.19 -10.64
C LEU A 14 -5.86 18.15 -11.67
N VAL A 15 -7.03 17.53 -11.47
CA VAL A 15 -7.63 16.54 -12.38
C VAL A 15 -7.87 17.09 -13.80
N GLU A 16 -8.26 18.35 -13.93
CA GLU A 16 -8.48 19.01 -15.23
C GLU A 16 -7.17 19.28 -15.99
N LYS A 17 -6.06 19.59 -15.29
CA LYS A 17 -4.76 19.87 -15.92
C LYS A 17 -4.01 18.63 -16.40
N VAL A 18 -4.20 17.47 -15.76
CA VAL A 18 -3.51 16.21 -16.13
C VAL A 18 -4.36 15.28 -17.00
N GLY A 19 -5.63 15.63 -17.24
CA GLY A 19 -6.58 14.77 -17.93
C GLY A 19 -7.16 13.68 -17.01
N TRP A 20 -8.46 13.44 -17.15
CA TRP A 20 -9.28 12.48 -16.41
C TRP A 20 -8.77 11.02 -16.63
N PRO A 21 -8.08 10.36 -15.67
CA PRO A 21 -7.30 9.16 -15.96
C PRO A 21 -8.01 7.83 -15.63
N TRP A 22 -9.32 7.81 -15.31
CA TRP A 22 -9.94 6.64 -14.67
C TRP A 22 -10.04 5.36 -15.52
N MET A 23 -9.65 5.41 -16.79
CA MET A 23 -9.90 4.35 -17.76
C MET A 23 -8.80 4.22 -18.82
N THR A 24 -7.54 4.45 -18.44
CA THR A 24 -6.43 3.89 -19.24
C THR A 24 -6.43 2.37 -19.11
N ASP A 25 -5.97 1.66 -20.15
CA ASP A 25 -5.80 0.20 -20.06
C ASP A 25 -4.87 -0.17 -18.91
N ARG A 26 -3.88 0.69 -18.63
CA ARG A 26 -3.01 0.57 -17.47
C ARG A 26 -3.79 0.58 -16.16
N LYS A 27 -4.72 1.53 -15.95
CA LYS A 27 -5.49 1.58 -14.70
C LYS A 27 -6.43 0.39 -14.55
N ARG A 28 -7.04 -0.08 -15.65
CA ARG A 28 -7.83 -1.32 -15.66
C ARG A 28 -6.98 -2.51 -15.23
N GLN A 29 -5.76 -2.64 -15.77
CA GLN A 29 -4.82 -3.69 -15.39
C GLN A 29 -4.43 -3.64 -13.91
N LEU A 30 -4.17 -2.46 -13.34
CA LEU A 30 -3.84 -2.35 -11.92
C LEU A 30 -5.00 -2.78 -11.00
N ARG A 31 -6.23 -2.67 -11.47
CA ARG A 31 -7.45 -3.05 -10.71
C ARG A 31 -7.96 -4.44 -11.05
N ASP A 32 -7.29 -5.15 -11.97
CA ASP A 32 -7.62 -6.52 -12.34
C ASP A 32 -6.96 -7.50 -11.35
N PRO A 33 -7.76 -8.21 -10.51
CA PRO A 33 -7.21 -9.21 -9.60
C PRO A 33 -6.51 -10.36 -10.34
N ALA A 34 -6.82 -10.60 -11.62
CA ALA A 34 -6.21 -11.63 -12.44
C ALA A 34 -4.96 -11.17 -13.21
N HIS A 35 -4.47 -9.93 -13.00
CA HIS A 35 -3.39 -9.34 -13.78
C HIS A 35 -2.14 -10.24 -13.91
N PHE A 36 -1.78 -10.97 -12.86
CA PHE A 36 -0.65 -11.91 -12.85
C PHE A 36 -1.04 -13.40 -12.80
N ALA A 37 -2.33 -13.74 -12.94
CA ALA A 37 -2.83 -15.10 -12.74
C ALA A 37 -2.21 -16.14 -13.70
N ALA A 38 -1.82 -15.73 -14.90
CA ALA A 38 -1.15 -16.62 -15.88
C ALA A 38 0.33 -16.91 -15.56
N SER A 39 0.93 -16.15 -14.63
CA SER A 39 2.34 -16.29 -14.27
C SER A 39 2.63 -17.62 -13.58
N PRO A 40 3.78 -18.26 -13.85
CA PRO A 40 4.26 -19.39 -13.04
C PRO A 40 4.32 -19.08 -11.54
N HIS A 41 4.53 -17.82 -11.16
CA HIS A 41 4.56 -17.35 -9.78
C HIS A 41 3.19 -17.35 -9.08
N ALA A 42 2.09 -17.34 -9.85
CA ALA A 42 0.73 -17.41 -9.31
C ALA A 42 0.19 -18.85 -9.23
N ARG A 43 0.96 -19.85 -9.68
CA ARG A 43 0.53 -21.25 -9.70
C ARG A 43 0.64 -21.90 -8.32
N PRO A 44 -0.25 -22.85 -7.98
CA PRO A 44 -0.13 -23.67 -6.78
C PRO A 44 1.27 -24.29 -6.64
N GLY A 45 1.83 -24.26 -5.43
CA GLY A 45 3.20 -24.70 -5.15
C GLY A 45 4.26 -23.62 -5.29
N SER A 46 3.94 -22.45 -5.87
CA SER A 46 4.81 -21.28 -5.76
C SER A 46 4.73 -20.69 -4.35
N PRO A 47 5.86 -20.30 -3.73
CA PRO A 47 5.84 -19.52 -2.49
C PRO A 47 5.04 -18.22 -2.61
N LEU A 48 4.95 -17.65 -3.82
CA LEU A 48 4.19 -16.43 -4.11
C LEU A 48 2.68 -16.68 -4.26
N ALA A 49 2.21 -17.91 -4.33
CA ALA A 49 0.79 -18.24 -4.53
C ALA A 49 0.05 -18.64 -3.23
N THR A 50 0.76 -18.72 -2.11
CA THR A 50 0.16 -19.11 -0.82
C THR A 50 -0.42 -17.89 -0.11
N PRO A 51 -1.70 -17.89 0.29
CA PRO A 51 -2.28 -16.78 1.04
C PRO A 51 -1.77 -16.75 2.48
N PHE A 52 -1.58 -15.54 3.00
CA PHE A 52 -1.22 -15.28 4.41
C PHE A 52 -2.32 -14.51 5.14
N LEU A 53 -3.28 -13.93 4.41
CA LEU A 53 -4.54 -13.45 4.95
C LEU A 53 -5.53 -14.60 5.16
N ASP A 54 -6.36 -14.48 6.19
CA ASP A 54 -7.59 -15.26 6.27
C ASP A 54 -8.60 -14.71 5.26
N LEU A 55 -8.58 -15.28 4.05
CA LEU A 55 -9.43 -14.86 2.94
C LEU A 55 -10.93 -15.10 3.19
N THR A 56 -11.28 -15.94 4.17
CA THR A 56 -12.68 -16.17 4.57
C THR A 56 -13.23 -15.03 5.42
N GLN A 57 -12.35 -14.32 6.13
CA GLN A 57 -12.69 -13.21 7.02
C GLN A 57 -12.48 -11.83 6.39
N LEU A 58 -11.94 -11.74 5.17
CA LEU A 58 -11.74 -10.47 4.47
C LEU A 58 -13.09 -9.96 3.92
N PRO A 59 -13.74 -8.92 4.48
CA PRO A 59 -15.02 -8.45 3.95
C PRO A 59 -14.83 -7.67 2.63
N PRO A 60 -15.86 -7.45 1.81
CA PRO A 60 -15.80 -6.45 0.75
C PRO A 60 -15.65 -5.04 1.35
N ARG A 61 -14.86 -4.17 0.72
CA ARG A 61 -14.73 -2.77 1.14
C ARG A 61 -16.00 -2.00 0.81
N ALA A 62 -16.48 -1.18 1.74
CA ALA A 62 -17.69 -0.39 1.55
C ALA A 62 -17.48 0.80 0.60
N GLY A 63 -18.46 1.04 -0.28
CA GLY A 63 -18.47 2.21 -1.17
C GLY A 63 -17.51 2.11 -2.37
N PRO A 64 -17.40 3.19 -3.17
CA PRO A 64 -16.58 3.17 -4.37
C PRO A 64 -15.08 3.13 -4.05
N ARG A 65 -14.29 2.58 -4.97
CA ARG A 65 -12.83 2.67 -4.91
C ARG A 65 -12.39 4.14 -4.98
N PRO A 66 -11.38 4.55 -4.20
CA PRO A 66 -10.84 5.89 -4.31
C PRO A 66 -10.26 6.16 -5.68
N VAL A 67 -10.23 7.43 -6.01
CA VAL A 67 -9.39 8.00 -7.05
C VAL A 67 -7.91 7.86 -6.66
N THR A 68 -7.12 7.29 -7.56
CA THR A 68 -5.67 7.08 -7.45
C THR A 68 -5.03 7.43 -8.79
N HIS A 69 -3.78 7.89 -8.79
CA HIS A 69 -3.01 8.01 -10.03
C HIS A 69 -2.21 6.74 -10.29
N ASP A 70 -1.49 6.61 -11.41
CA ASP A 70 -0.70 5.42 -11.78
C ASP A 70 0.77 5.75 -12.09
N LYS A 71 1.19 6.99 -11.80
CA LYS A 71 2.58 7.46 -11.87
C LYS A 71 3.36 7.10 -10.61
N CYS A 72 4.70 7.04 -10.71
CA CYS A 72 5.59 6.99 -9.54
C CYS A 72 6.04 8.41 -9.18
N PRO A 73 5.98 8.84 -7.91
CA PRO A 73 5.53 8.05 -6.74
C PRO A 73 4.03 7.74 -6.81
N HIS A 74 3.58 6.53 -6.47
CA HIS A 74 2.16 6.13 -6.57
C HIS A 74 1.37 6.63 -5.36
N GLY A 75 0.11 7.07 -5.58
CA GLY A 75 -0.67 7.66 -4.50
C GLY A 75 -2.17 7.73 -4.73
N MET A 76 -2.88 7.97 -3.64
CA MET A 76 -4.34 7.98 -3.53
C MET A 76 -4.86 9.40 -3.25
N LEU A 77 -5.68 9.99 -4.14
CA LEU A 77 -6.08 11.40 -4.02
C LEU A 77 -7.37 11.59 -3.19
N GLU A 78 -8.24 10.57 -3.15
CA GLU A 78 -9.50 10.56 -2.41
C GLU A 78 -9.52 9.52 -1.29
N HIS A 79 -10.49 9.64 -0.38
CA HIS A 79 -10.71 8.70 0.72
C HIS A 79 -9.48 8.51 1.62
N GLN A 80 -8.70 9.56 1.83
CA GLN A 80 -7.60 9.57 2.81
C GLN A 80 -8.15 9.30 4.22
N SER A 81 -7.33 8.70 5.07
CA SER A 81 -7.68 8.52 6.48
C SER A 81 -7.95 9.88 7.13
N PRO A 82 -9.00 10.02 7.96
CA PRO A 82 -9.10 11.12 8.90
C PRO A 82 -7.83 11.22 9.76
N PRO A 83 -7.38 12.41 10.19
CA PRO A 83 -6.14 12.58 10.93
C PRO A 83 -6.00 11.66 12.15
N GLU A 84 -7.06 11.51 12.95
CA GLU A 84 -7.05 10.63 14.11
C GLU A 84 -6.93 9.15 13.73
N MET A 85 -7.55 8.75 12.62
CA MET A 85 -7.47 7.38 12.10
C MET A 85 -6.10 7.09 11.54
N LEU A 86 -5.49 8.06 10.85
CA LEU A 86 -4.13 7.94 10.34
C LEU A 86 -3.13 7.74 11.49
N GLU A 87 -3.19 8.58 12.52
CA GLU A 87 -2.29 8.46 13.66
C GLU A 87 -2.51 7.17 14.44
N ARG A 88 -3.77 6.72 14.57
CA ARG A 88 -4.08 5.42 15.16
C ARG A 88 -3.54 4.26 14.33
N PHE A 89 -3.67 4.32 13.01
CA PHE A 89 -3.11 3.32 12.11
C PHE A 89 -1.59 3.26 12.21
N LYS A 90 -0.91 4.40 12.08
CA LYS A 90 0.55 4.50 12.18
C LYS A 90 1.06 3.94 13.51
N ARG A 91 0.40 4.28 14.62
CA ARG A 91 0.75 3.78 15.95
C ARG A 91 0.57 2.26 16.03
N ALA A 92 -0.62 1.74 15.71
CA ALA A 92 -0.92 0.31 15.81
C ALA A 92 -0.01 -0.53 14.90
N ALA A 93 0.22 -0.08 13.66
CA ALA A 93 1.13 -0.73 12.73
C ALA A 93 2.57 -0.74 13.25
N THR A 94 3.04 0.37 13.82
CA THR A 94 4.37 0.47 14.42
C THR A 94 4.53 -0.47 15.62
N GLU A 95 3.56 -0.51 16.52
CA GLU A 95 3.56 -1.38 17.69
C GLU A 95 3.59 -2.87 17.27
N ALA A 96 2.71 -3.26 16.35
CA ALA A 96 2.62 -4.63 15.84
C ALA A 96 3.93 -5.09 15.18
N MET A 97 4.53 -4.24 14.34
CA MET A 97 5.76 -4.59 13.62
C MET A 97 7.00 -4.58 14.53
N ARG A 98 7.11 -3.64 15.48
CA ARG A 98 8.22 -3.63 16.46
C ARG A 98 8.22 -4.90 17.33
N ALA A 99 7.07 -5.50 17.57
CA ALA A 99 6.95 -6.72 18.36
C ALA A 99 7.54 -7.98 17.66
N LYS A 100 7.81 -7.94 16.35
CA LYS A 100 8.30 -9.10 15.57
C LYS A 100 9.77 -9.43 15.81
N GLY A 101 10.55 -8.51 16.40
CA GLY A 101 11.98 -8.71 16.73
C GLY A 101 12.93 -8.73 15.52
N ASP A 102 12.42 -8.97 14.33
CA ASP A 102 13.13 -9.03 13.05
C ASP A 102 12.67 -7.95 12.05
N VAL A 103 11.93 -6.96 12.53
CA VAL A 103 11.48 -5.79 11.76
C VAL A 103 12.02 -4.51 12.38
N ALA A 104 12.68 -3.69 11.56
CA ALA A 104 13.05 -2.33 11.89
C ALA A 104 11.99 -1.36 11.36
N VAL A 105 11.59 -0.39 12.18
CA VAL A 105 10.67 0.69 11.77
C VAL A 105 11.47 1.96 11.58
N GLY A 106 11.40 2.59 10.41
CA GLY A 106 12.27 3.70 10.05
C GLY A 106 11.78 4.56 8.89
N ALA A 107 12.72 5.34 8.36
CA ALA A 107 12.53 6.14 7.16
C ALA A 107 12.56 5.25 5.91
N THR A 108 11.83 5.66 4.88
CA THR A 108 11.79 4.91 3.63
C THR A 108 13.14 4.88 2.92
N THR A 109 13.35 3.80 2.17
CA THR A 109 14.44 3.53 1.24
C THR A 109 13.96 3.43 -0.21
N VAL A 110 12.64 3.36 -0.43
CA VAL A 110 12.02 3.14 -1.75
C VAL A 110 10.96 4.18 -2.14
N SER A 111 10.47 4.98 -1.18
CA SER A 111 9.37 5.94 -1.38
C SER A 111 9.83 7.40 -1.18
N ILE A 112 8.87 8.33 -1.16
CA ILE A 112 9.11 9.75 -0.85
C ILE A 112 9.51 9.89 0.62
N GLN A 113 10.46 10.78 0.92
CA GLN A 113 11.04 11.01 2.24
C GLN A 113 10.03 11.24 3.39
N THR A 114 8.84 11.78 3.10
CA THR A 114 7.79 12.00 4.11
C THR A 114 7.05 10.72 4.51
N THR A 115 7.21 9.63 3.77
CA THR A 115 6.57 8.34 4.04
C THR A 115 7.01 7.80 5.40
N TYR A 116 6.04 7.54 6.27
CA TYR A 116 6.30 7.00 7.61
C TYR A 116 5.00 6.47 8.25
N PRO A 117 5.04 5.33 8.96
CA PRO A 117 6.19 4.44 9.16
C PRO A 117 6.53 3.57 7.95
N CYS A 118 7.80 3.20 7.84
CA CYS A 118 8.30 2.21 6.89
C CYS A 118 8.83 0.99 7.65
N PHE A 119 8.60 -0.19 7.11
CA PHE A 119 8.84 -1.47 7.76
C PHE A 119 9.87 -2.26 6.97
N HIS A 120 11.02 -2.52 7.59
CA HIS A 120 12.16 -3.16 6.97
C HIS A 120 12.49 -4.47 7.65
N LEU A 121 12.72 -5.53 6.87
CA LEU A 121 13.27 -6.77 7.40
C LEU A 121 14.69 -6.56 7.90
N HIS A 122 14.99 -7.09 9.09
CA HIS A 122 16.34 -7.08 9.64
C HIS A 122 17.33 -7.81 8.72
N PRO A 123 18.59 -7.35 8.58
CA PRO A 123 19.60 -7.96 7.72
C PRO A 123 19.80 -9.48 7.90
N SER A 124 19.57 -9.99 9.11
CA SER A 124 19.67 -11.43 9.42
C SER A 124 18.58 -12.28 8.80
N VAL A 125 17.48 -11.68 8.33
CA VAL A 125 16.45 -12.40 7.58
C VAL A 125 16.93 -12.56 6.13
N PRO A 126 17.00 -13.79 5.60
CA PRO A 126 17.29 -14.00 4.18
C PRO A 126 16.32 -13.21 3.30
N LEU A 127 16.79 -12.68 2.17
CA LEU A 127 15.91 -11.98 1.25
C LEU A 127 14.84 -12.96 0.73
N PRO A 128 13.56 -12.72 1.03
CA PRO A 128 12.49 -13.62 0.67
C PRO A 128 12.09 -13.46 -0.79
N PRO A 129 11.37 -14.43 -1.37
CA PRO A 129 10.69 -14.24 -2.65
C PRO A 129 9.81 -12.99 -2.60
N GLY A 130 9.80 -12.19 -3.68
CA GLY A 130 8.95 -10.99 -3.76
C GLY A 130 9.67 -9.68 -3.49
N LEU A 131 10.80 -9.69 -2.79
CA LEU A 131 11.64 -8.50 -2.57
C LEU A 131 12.89 -8.55 -3.46
N ILE A 132 13.21 -7.44 -4.12
CA ILE A 132 14.51 -7.22 -4.78
C ILE A 132 15.26 -6.15 -4.00
N GLU A 133 16.53 -6.41 -3.66
CA GLU A 133 17.55 -5.55 -2.99
C GLU A 133 17.14 -4.72 -1.75
N PHE A 134 15.97 -4.07 -1.78
CA PHE A 134 15.31 -3.34 -0.72
C PHE A 134 14.66 -4.29 0.28
N ARG A 135 14.92 -4.03 1.57
CA ARG A 135 14.34 -4.79 2.70
C ARG A 135 13.04 -4.19 3.23
N GLU A 136 12.63 -3.05 2.68
CA GLU A 136 11.35 -2.42 2.96
C GLU A 136 10.23 -3.23 2.30
N PHE A 137 9.43 -3.89 3.12
CA PHE A 137 8.32 -4.72 2.64
C PHE A 137 6.98 -4.01 2.71
N ALA A 138 6.90 -2.94 3.50
CA ALA A 138 5.69 -2.17 3.67
C ALA A 138 5.99 -0.73 4.10
N HIS A 139 5.13 0.20 3.69
CA HIS A 139 5.19 1.57 4.17
C HIS A 139 3.83 2.26 4.11
N VAL A 140 3.59 3.19 5.05
CA VAL A 140 2.36 3.99 5.12
C VAL A 140 2.62 5.37 4.55
N HIS A 141 1.81 5.77 3.57
CA HIS A 141 1.89 7.10 2.98
C HIS A 141 1.48 8.18 3.99
N ALA A 142 2.31 9.21 4.06
CA ALA A 142 1.96 10.44 4.74
C ALA A 142 0.84 11.20 4.00
N PRO A 143 0.13 12.11 4.69
CA PRO A 143 -0.75 13.07 4.04
C PRO A 143 -0.01 13.83 2.94
N PHE A 144 -0.74 14.32 1.94
CA PHE A 144 -0.14 15.26 1.02
C PHE A 144 0.25 16.53 1.77
N VAL A 145 1.50 16.94 1.62
CA VAL A 145 1.99 18.24 2.05
C VAL A 145 2.10 19.09 0.81
N ASP A 146 1.56 20.31 0.89
CA ASP A 146 1.67 21.27 -0.19
C ASP A 146 3.15 21.59 -0.46
N GLY A 147 3.55 21.43 -1.72
CA GLY A 147 4.87 21.79 -2.25
C GLY A 147 4.70 22.32 -3.67
N GLU A 148 5.67 23.08 -4.18
CA GLU A 148 5.56 23.68 -5.51
C GLU A 148 5.63 22.63 -6.63
N GLY A 149 4.49 22.15 -7.12
CA GLY A 149 4.38 21.25 -8.26
C GLY A 149 4.41 19.75 -7.90
N TRP A 150 3.91 18.88 -8.79
CA TRP A 150 3.70 17.44 -8.51
C TRP A 150 4.97 16.65 -8.20
N THR A 151 6.13 17.07 -8.74
CA THR A 151 7.44 16.50 -8.39
C THR A 151 7.91 16.90 -6.98
N HIS A 152 7.26 17.88 -6.38
CA HIS A 152 7.51 18.38 -5.03
C HIS A 152 6.30 18.18 -4.09
N ALA A 153 5.19 17.62 -4.58
CA ALA A 153 4.11 17.14 -3.74
C ALA A 153 4.66 15.99 -2.91
N GLN A 154 4.83 16.24 -1.61
CA GLN A 154 5.29 15.23 -0.68
C GLN A 154 4.07 14.50 -0.11
N GLY A 155 4.16 13.19 0.08
CA GLY A 155 3.04 12.36 0.55
C GLY A 155 2.34 11.59 -0.57
N GLY A 156 1.47 10.65 -0.19
CA GLY A 156 0.92 9.63 -1.11
C GLY A 156 -0.55 9.29 -0.89
N GLY A 157 -1.28 10.14 -0.17
CA GLY A 157 -2.66 9.89 0.23
C GLY A 157 -2.72 9.25 1.60
N GLY A 158 -2.68 10.11 2.63
CA GLY A 158 -2.54 9.77 4.04
C GLY A 158 -3.24 8.47 4.44
N GLY A 159 -2.43 7.48 4.82
CA GLY A 159 -2.89 6.18 5.30
C GLY A 159 -2.97 5.07 4.26
N SER A 160 -2.90 5.37 2.96
CA SER A 160 -2.71 4.32 1.96
C SER A 160 -1.35 3.66 2.15
N THR A 161 -1.25 2.37 1.88
CA THR A 161 -0.08 1.56 2.28
C THR A 161 0.39 0.72 1.11
N HIS A 162 1.68 0.80 0.77
CA HIS A 162 2.28 -0.19 -0.12
C HIS A 162 2.73 -1.40 0.69
N LEU A 163 2.44 -2.58 0.16
CA LEU A 163 2.75 -3.86 0.78
C LEU A 163 3.31 -4.82 -0.26
N CYS A 164 4.35 -5.58 0.14
CA CYS A 164 4.77 -6.81 -0.52
C CYS A 164 3.96 -7.98 0.04
N VAL A 165 3.14 -8.64 -0.78
CA VAL A 165 2.21 -9.69 -0.34
C VAL A 165 2.22 -10.84 -1.34
N SER A 166 1.67 -12.01 -0.99
CA SER A 166 1.49 -13.08 -1.98
C SER A 166 0.55 -12.65 -3.12
N HIS A 167 0.63 -13.31 -4.28
CA HIS A 167 -0.35 -13.15 -5.37
C HIS A 167 -1.77 -13.45 -4.90
N ALA A 168 -1.95 -14.48 -4.07
CA ALA A 168 -3.27 -14.84 -3.54
C ALA A 168 -3.86 -13.72 -2.68
N ASP A 169 -3.07 -13.14 -1.78
CA ASP A 169 -3.50 -12.02 -0.94
C ASP A 169 -3.75 -10.76 -1.78
N ALA A 170 -2.86 -10.44 -2.73
CA ALA A 170 -3.02 -9.31 -3.63
C ALA A 170 -4.31 -9.41 -4.46
N SER A 171 -4.54 -10.55 -5.12
CA SER A 171 -5.75 -10.79 -5.90
C SER A 171 -6.99 -10.65 -5.03
N ALA A 172 -7.02 -11.21 -3.82
CA ALA A 172 -8.17 -11.12 -2.93
C ALA A 172 -8.42 -9.69 -2.41
N LEU A 173 -7.37 -8.94 -2.06
CA LEU A 173 -7.48 -7.54 -1.67
C LEU A 173 -8.06 -6.69 -2.81
N ILE A 174 -7.59 -6.90 -4.04
CA ILE A 174 -8.05 -6.16 -5.21
C ILE A 174 -9.49 -6.55 -5.56
N GLU A 175 -9.82 -7.84 -5.59
CA GLU A 175 -11.16 -8.34 -5.87
C GLU A 175 -12.19 -7.75 -4.90
N ARG A 176 -11.86 -7.72 -3.60
CA ARG A 176 -12.73 -7.20 -2.54
C ARG A 176 -12.69 -5.67 -2.41
N GLY A 177 -11.98 -4.98 -3.30
CA GLY A 177 -11.98 -3.52 -3.39
C GLY A 177 -11.10 -2.79 -2.37
N TRP A 178 -10.16 -3.50 -1.72
CA TRP A 178 -9.23 -2.94 -0.74
C TRP A 178 -8.01 -2.28 -1.35
N GLY A 179 -7.70 -2.55 -2.63
CA GLY A 179 -6.51 -2.01 -3.24
C GLY A 179 -6.43 -2.19 -4.74
N GLU A 180 -5.24 -1.94 -5.25
CA GLU A 180 -4.83 -2.13 -6.64
C GLU A 180 -3.33 -2.47 -6.69
N TRP A 181 -2.89 -3.13 -7.77
CA TRP A 181 -1.47 -3.40 -8.00
C TRP A 181 -0.66 -2.11 -8.02
N HIS A 182 0.57 -2.18 -7.51
CA HIS A 182 1.53 -1.10 -7.68
C HIS A 182 1.91 -0.95 -9.17
N PRO A 183 2.10 0.27 -9.70
CA PRO A 183 2.47 0.50 -11.10
C PRO A 183 3.79 -0.15 -11.57
N VAL A 184 4.61 -0.60 -10.62
CA VAL A 184 5.88 -1.31 -10.85
C VAL A 184 5.84 -2.76 -10.38
N ALA A 185 4.67 -3.27 -9.98
CA ALA A 185 4.52 -4.67 -9.60
C ALA A 185 4.91 -5.56 -10.77
N GLN A 186 5.56 -6.68 -10.45
CA GLN A 186 5.99 -7.68 -11.42
C GLN A 186 5.53 -9.05 -10.93
N PRO A 187 5.45 -10.06 -11.82
CA PRO A 187 5.06 -11.40 -11.39
C PRO A 187 5.95 -12.00 -10.30
N SER A 188 7.24 -11.64 -10.24
CA SER A 188 8.17 -12.05 -9.19
C SER A 188 8.20 -11.11 -7.97
N MET A 189 7.50 -9.98 -8.04
CA MET A 189 7.43 -8.93 -7.03
C MET A 189 5.98 -8.41 -6.85
N PRO A 190 5.08 -9.24 -6.30
CA PRO A 190 3.70 -8.85 -6.06
C PRO A 190 3.62 -7.73 -5.00
N HIS A 191 3.36 -6.52 -5.49
CA HIS A 191 3.18 -5.32 -4.65
C HIS A 191 1.82 -4.69 -4.91
N VAL A 192 1.14 -4.31 -3.84
CA VAL A 192 -0.17 -3.65 -3.91
C VAL A 192 -0.16 -2.34 -3.14
N MET A 193 -1.03 -1.42 -3.51
CA MET A 193 -1.47 -0.33 -2.65
C MET A 193 -2.80 -0.71 -2.00
N VAL A 194 -2.80 -0.87 -0.69
CA VAL A 194 -4.03 -0.93 0.11
C VAL A 194 -4.50 0.50 0.38
N TYR A 195 -5.79 0.73 0.18
CA TYR A 195 -6.41 2.04 0.39
C TYR A 195 -6.45 2.42 1.87
N ALA A 196 -6.44 3.72 2.14
CA ALA A 196 -6.35 4.21 3.51
C ALA A 196 -7.58 3.79 4.35
N PRO A 197 -7.38 3.38 5.62
CA PRO A 197 -8.48 3.06 6.51
C PRO A 197 -9.25 4.32 6.90
N ARG A 198 -10.57 4.31 6.72
CA ARG A 198 -11.46 5.43 7.09
C ARG A 198 -12.09 5.27 8.47
N ASP A 199 -12.22 4.02 8.92
CA ASP A 199 -12.89 3.66 10.16
C ASP A 199 -12.21 2.45 10.83
N GLU A 200 -12.75 2.06 11.99
CA GLU A 200 -12.27 0.92 12.79
C GLU A 200 -12.27 -0.41 12.05
N GLY A 201 -13.27 -0.65 11.19
CA GLY A 201 -13.37 -1.87 10.40
C GLY A 201 -12.28 -1.93 9.34
N GLU A 202 -12.08 -0.83 8.62
CA GLU A 202 -11.01 -0.73 7.62
C GLU A 202 -9.63 -0.79 8.26
N LEU A 203 -9.45 -0.21 9.45
CA LEU A 203 -8.19 -0.32 10.18
C LEU A 203 -7.82 -1.78 10.48
N ARG A 204 -8.78 -2.59 10.93
CA ARG A 204 -8.53 -4.02 11.18
C ARG A 204 -8.07 -4.75 9.91
N VAL A 205 -8.66 -4.42 8.77
CA VAL A 205 -8.26 -5.00 7.48
C VAL A 205 -6.87 -4.52 7.06
N ALA A 206 -6.55 -3.23 7.22
CA ALA A 206 -5.23 -2.69 6.91
C ALA A 206 -4.13 -3.33 7.77
N LEU A 207 -4.38 -3.53 9.07
CA LEU A 207 -3.46 -4.22 9.98
C LEU A 207 -3.31 -5.70 9.62
N ALA A 208 -4.41 -6.38 9.27
CA ALA A 208 -4.35 -7.77 8.83
C ALA A 208 -3.55 -7.92 7.52
N ALA A 209 -3.70 -7.00 6.57
CA ALA A 209 -2.91 -6.97 5.34
C ALA A 209 -1.42 -6.74 5.61
N LEU A 210 -1.08 -5.86 6.56
CA LEU A 210 0.31 -5.65 6.99
C LEU A 210 0.89 -6.90 7.66
N GLU A 211 0.13 -7.57 8.53
CA GLU A 211 0.54 -8.83 9.16
C GLU A 211 0.75 -9.96 8.14
N ALA A 212 -0.13 -10.06 7.14
CA ALA A 212 0.04 -11.00 6.04
C ALA A 212 1.26 -10.68 5.17
N SER A 213 1.52 -9.39 4.91
CA SER A 213 2.74 -8.92 4.25
C SER A 213 3.98 -9.38 5.01
N TYR A 214 4.04 -9.16 6.32
CA TYR A 214 5.12 -9.65 7.18
C TYR A 214 5.27 -11.19 7.12
N ALA A 215 4.17 -11.93 7.28
CA ALA A 215 4.19 -13.39 7.28
C ALA A 215 4.65 -13.95 5.92
N PHE A 216 4.27 -13.30 4.82
CA PHE A 216 4.72 -13.62 3.48
C PHE A 216 6.23 -13.41 3.31
N VAL A 217 6.74 -12.22 3.66
CA VAL A 217 8.17 -11.90 3.52
C VAL A 217 9.06 -12.62 4.54
N THR A 218 8.49 -13.32 5.52
CA THR A 218 9.23 -14.17 6.46
C THR A 218 8.95 -15.66 6.27
N SER A 219 8.16 -16.04 5.27
CA SER A 219 7.72 -17.44 5.05
C SER A 219 8.87 -18.41 4.78
N ALA A 220 9.98 -17.95 4.20
CA ALA A 220 11.19 -18.74 3.98
C ALA A 220 11.92 -19.16 5.27
N LYS A 221 11.51 -18.66 6.44
CA LYS A 221 12.03 -19.09 7.76
C LYS A 221 11.46 -20.42 8.24
N ARG A 222 10.42 -20.94 7.56
CA ARG A 222 9.68 -22.13 8.01
C ARG A 222 10.21 -23.42 7.42
#